data_AF-A0A954F305-F1
#
_entry.id   AF-A0A954F305-F1
#
_cell.length_a   1.000
_cell.length_b   1.000
_cell.length_c   1.000
_cell.angle_alpha   90.00
_cell.angle_beta   90.00
_cell.angle_gamma   90.00
#
_symmetry.space_group_name_H-M   'P 1'
#
loop_
_entity.id
_entity.type
_entity.pdbx_description
1 polymer ?
#
loop_
_entity_poly.entity_id
_entity_poly.type
_entity_poly.pdbx_seq_one_letter_code
_entity_poly.pdbx_strand_id
1 'polypeptide(L)'
;MDEFETSETRRRERPVTVPVLIDALSRFIIWAESDTLSPRGRMSTSRLQALAAEETQFGPRKDNSKVAVRKVLQRAIPMVSGLDMVRVQTDEKLTYPTLLRSAFGEARVIHEQTSSQLARTVANPLFPINQTEAIARDLLGRLRRQSWLASKKRCFLDLALQYLMTWKNLIKPRFNRDKATPAQFAGFLQRPLTYSEVLGWRQDQGRRSIPTCPRAVLGPGVYAA
;
A
#
# COMPACT_ATOMS: atom_id res chain seq x y z
N MET A 1 -2.97 -10.08 -1.96
CA MET A 1 -2.17 -8.88 -2.24
C MET A 1 -2.56 -8.37 -3.60
N ASP A 2 -2.60 -7.06 -3.77
CA ASP A 2 -2.77 -6.42 -5.07
C ASP A 2 -2.07 -5.04 -5.07
N GLU A 3 -1.97 -4.43 -6.24
CA GLU A 3 -1.39 -3.12 -6.48
C GLU A 3 -2.39 -2.22 -7.22
N PHE A 4 -2.54 -0.99 -6.75
CA PHE A 4 -3.26 0.02 -7.53
C PHE A 4 -2.45 1.26 -7.83
N GLU A 5 -2.90 1.99 -8.84
CA GLU A 5 -2.19 3.12 -9.40
C GLU A 5 -2.89 4.44 -9.08
N THR A 6 -2.09 5.41 -8.62
CA THR A 6 -2.46 6.82 -8.49
C THR A 6 -1.34 7.69 -9.09
N SER A 7 -1.25 8.97 -8.72
CA SER A 7 -0.21 9.88 -9.20
C SER A 7 0.18 10.94 -8.18
N GLU A 8 1.33 11.56 -8.42
CA GLU A 8 1.76 12.77 -7.72
C GLU A 8 1.08 14.01 -8.32
N THR A 9 1.86 14.93 -8.90
CA THR A 9 1.35 16.18 -9.49
C THR A 9 0.67 15.98 -10.84
N ARG A 10 1.17 15.05 -11.66
CA ARG A 10 0.67 14.81 -13.01
C ARG A 10 0.42 13.33 -13.26
N ARG A 11 -0.80 12.99 -13.66
CA ARG A 11 -1.23 11.59 -13.78
C ARG A 11 -0.43 10.78 -14.79
N ARG A 12 -0.10 11.37 -15.95
CA ARG A 12 0.48 10.64 -17.08
C ARG A 12 2.00 10.57 -17.01
N GLU A 13 2.62 11.56 -16.38
CA GLU A 13 4.06 11.78 -16.29
C GLU A 13 4.62 11.33 -14.93
N ARG A 14 3.81 11.40 -13.87
CA ARG A 14 4.20 11.00 -12.51
C ARG A 14 3.27 9.95 -11.88
N PRO A 15 3.07 8.78 -12.52
CA PRO A 15 2.28 7.70 -11.93
C PRO A 15 2.99 7.07 -10.73
N VAL A 16 2.19 6.55 -9.81
CA VAL A 16 2.64 5.94 -8.54
C VAL A 16 1.95 4.61 -8.37
N THR A 17 2.72 3.57 -8.00
CA THR A 17 2.17 2.29 -7.57
C THR A 17 1.92 2.31 -6.07
N VAL A 18 0.89 1.62 -5.61
CA VAL A 18 0.54 1.43 -4.21
C VAL A 18 0.22 -0.06 -4.01
N PRO A 19 1.23 -0.92 -3.78
CA PRO A 19 1.01 -2.28 -3.30
C PRO A 19 0.34 -2.28 -1.93
N VAL A 20 -0.65 -3.16 -1.78
CA VAL A 20 -1.36 -3.39 -0.52
C VAL A 20 -1.40 -4.88 -0.22
N LEU A 21 -0.95 -5.22 0.98
CA LEU A 21 -1.01 -6.57 1.53
C LEU A 21 -1.92 -6.60 2.74
N ILE A 22 -2.80 -7.59 2.78
CA ILE A 22 -3.73 -7.81 3.88
C ILE A 22 -3.68 -9.27 4.32
N ASP A 23 -4.05 -9.53 5.57
CA ASP A 23 -4.56 -10.83 5.96
C ASP A 23 -5.99 -11.00 5.45
N ALA A 24 -6.23 -12.08 4.71
CA ALA A 24 -7.50 -12.31 4.05
C ALA A 24 -8.63 -12.52 5.06
N LEU A 25 -8.41 -13.20 6.19
CA LEU A 25 -9.48 -13.60 7.10
C LEU A 25 -9.91 -12.45 8.04
N SER A 26 -8.94 -11.82 8.70
CA SER A 26 -9.17 -10.71 9.63
C SER A 26 -9.44 -9.38 8.91
N ARG A 27 -9.08 -9.27 7.62
CA ARG A 27 -9.00 -8.00 6.87
C ARG A 27 -8.00 -7.01 7.47
N PHE A 28 -7.02 -7.49 8.22
CA PHE A 28 -5.95 -6.66 8.76
C PHE A 28 -5.02 -6.22 7.63
N ILE A 29 -4.82 -4.91 7.48
CA ILE A 29 -3.88 -4.38 6.49
C ILE A 29 -2.47 -4.53 7.06
N ILE A 30 -1.69 -5.44 6.48
CA ILE A 30 -0.32 -5.71 6.92
C ILE A 30 0.57 -4.52 6.59
N TRP A 31 0.56 -4.10 5.32
CA TRP A 31 1.27 -2.90 4.89
C TRP A 31 0.72 -2.37 3.56
N ALA A 32 0.85 -1.05 3.40
CA ALA A 32 0.62 -0.33 2.16
C ALA A 32 1.63 0.81 2.09
N GLU A 33 2.37 0.89 0.99
CA GLU A 33 3.36 1.94 0.76
C GLU A 33 3.42 2.21 -0.74
N SER A 34 3.71 3.44 -1.11
CA SER A 34 3.76 3.85 -2.50
C SER A 34 5.20 3.93 -3.04
N ASP A 35 5.36 3.80 -4.36
CA ASP A 35 6.65 4.07 -5.04
C ASP A 35 6.44 4.52 -6.50
N THR A 36 7.52 4.92 -7.19
CA THR A 36 7.40 5.50 -8.53
C THR A 36 7.06 4.42 -9.53
N LEU A 37 6.22 4.77 -10.50
CA LEU A 37 6.08 4.04 -11.76
C LEU A 37 6.68 4.87 -12.89
N SER A 38 7.22 4.20 -13.89
CA SER A 38 7.52 4.87 -15.16
C SER A 38 6.21 5.18 -15.90
N PRO A 39 6.14 6.29 -16.63
CA PRO A 39 5.02 6.63 -17.51
C PRO A 39 4.74 5.53 -18.54
N ARG A 40 3.45 5.18 -18.73
CA ARG A 40 3.01 4.14 -19.68
C ARG A 40 1.88 4.62 -20.60
N GLY A 41 1.66 3.90 -21.69
CA GLY A 41 0.60 4.15 -22.68
C GLY A 41 1.10 4.85 -23.95
N ARG A 42 0.17 5.28 -24.82
CA ARG A 42 0.50 5.90 -26.12
C ARG A 42 1.37 7.15 -25.94
N MET A 43 2.46 7.22 -26.71
CA MET A 43 3.45 8.29 -26.69
C MET A 43 3.26 9.21 -27.90
N SER A 44 2.30 10.12 -27.82
CA SER A 44 2.18 11.20 -28.81
C SER A 44 3.37 12.15 -28.72
N THR A 45 3.66 12.90 -29.78
CA THR A 45 4.71 13.93 -29.80
C THR A 45 4.58 14.90 -28.64
N SER A 46 3.37 15.39 -28.39
CA SER A 46 3.06 16.26 -27.24
C SER A 46 3.36 15.62 -25.89
N ARG A 47 3.15 14.30 -25.76
CA ARG A 47 3.43 13.58 -24.53
C ARG A 47 4.93 13.38 -24.33
N LEU A 48 5.67 13.06 -25.39
CA LEU A 48 7.13 12.94 -25.34
C LEU A 48 7.77 14.27 -24.93
N GLN A 49 7.28 15.40 -25.45
CA GLN A 49 7.72 16.73 -25.03
C GLN A 49 7.42 17.00 -23.56
N ALA A 50 6.22 16.66 -23.08
CA ALA A 50 5.86 16.82 -21.67
C ALA A 50 6.71 15.94 -20.74
N LEU A 51 7.06 14.72 -21.17
CA LEU A 51 7.95 13.82 -20.43
C LEU A 51 9.39 14.34 -20.41
N ALA A 52 9.90 14.83 -21.53
CA ALA A 52 11.23 15.42 -21.62
C ALA A 52 11.35 16.67 -20.73
N ALA A 53 10.35 17.56 -20.73
CA ALA A 53 10.33 18.72 -19.84
C ALA A 53 10.32 18.31 -18.36
N GLU A 54 9.60 17.25 -18.03
CA GLU A 54 9.54 16.70 -16.66
C GLU A 54 10.87 16.07 -16.23
N GLU A 55 11.50 15.32 -17.14
CA GLU A 55 12.80 14.71 -16.91
C GLU A 55 13.90 15.76 -16.73
N THR A 56 13.87 16.86 -17.49
CA THR A 56 14.79 17.99 -17.28
C THR A 56 14.61 18.62 -15.90
N GLN A 57 13.37 18.71 -15.40
CA GLN A 57 13.09 19.37 -14.13
C GLN A 57 13.38 18.49 -12.90
N PHE A 58 13.10 17.18 -12.97
CA PHE A 58 13.14 16.29 -11.80
C PHE A 58 13.99 15.03 -11.98
N GLY A 59 14.61 14.86 -13.15
CA GLY A 59 15.37 13.67 -13.52
C GLY A 59 14.50 12.51 -14.03
N PRO A 60 15.14 11.43 -14.52
CA PRO A 60 14.45 10.28 -15.10
C PRO A 60 13.59 9.55 -14.05
N ARG A 61 12.36 9.21 -14.44
CA ARG A 61 11.44 8.50 -13.55
C ARG A 61 11.61 6.98 -13.64
N LYS A 62 12.16 6.39 -12.58
CA LYS A 62 12.37 4.94 -12.46
C LYS A 62 11.08 4.19 -12.10
N ASP A 63 10.91 3.00 -12.67
CA ASP A 63 9.88 2.04 -12.24
C ASP A 63 10.37 1.27 -11.02
N ASN A 64 9.78 1.59 -9.87
CA ASN A 64 10.07 0.98 -8.59
C ASN A 64 8.94 0.05 -8.11
N SER A 65 8.01 -0.39 -8.97
CA SER A 65 6.90 -1.28 -8.55
C SER A 65 7.41 -2.55 -7.86
N LYS A 66 8.44 -3.22 -8.42
CA LYS A 66 9.05 -4.40 -7.79
C LYS A 66 9.69 -4.08 -6.43
N VAL A 67 10.27 -2.89 -6.28
CA VAL A 67 10.88 -2.45 -5.01
C VAL A 67 9.79 -2.21 -3.97
N ALA A 68 8.69 -1.54 -4.35
CA ALA A 68 7.54 -1.29 -3.50
C ALA A 68 6.93 -2.60 -2.99
N VAL A 69 6.68 -3.55 -3.90
CA VAL A 69 6.15 -4.89 -3.55
C VAL A 69 7.08 -5.60 -2.58
N ARG A 70 8.39 -5.60 -2.83
CA ARG A 70 9.36 -6.21 -1.89
C ARG A 70 9.29 -5.60 -0.51
N LYS A 71 9.22 -4.27 -0.38
CA LYS A 71 9.09 -3.61 0.93
C LYS A 71 7.81 -4.05 1.65
N VAL A 72 6.68 -4.10 0.95
CA VAL A 72 5.40 -4.58 1.51
C VAL A 72 5.53 -6.03 1.99
N LEU A 73 6.09 -6.91 1.17
CA LEU A 73 6.29 -8.31 1.54
C LEU A 73 7.25 -8.47 2.74
N GLN A 74 8.32 -7.69 2.79
CA GLN A 74 9.28 -7.70 3.91
C GLN A 74 8.61 -7.37 5.25
N ARG A 75 7.58 -6.52 5.26
CA ARG A 75 6.81 -6.22 6.48
C ARG A 75 5.99 -7.40 7.00
N ALA A 76 5.62 -8.33 6.12
CA ALA A 76 4.89 -9.53 6.50
C ALA A 76 5.78 -10.64 7.05
N ILE A 77 7.07 -10.68 6.69
CA ILE A 77 8.00 -11.77 7.06
C ILE A 77 7.99 -12.05 8.58
N PRO A 78 8.11 -11.05 9.49
CA PRO A 78 8.09 -11.32 10.92
C PRO A 78 6.79 -11.96 11.40
N MET A 79 5.66 -11.59 10.78
CA MET A 79 4.31 -12.03 11.17
C MET A 79 4.05 -13.50 10.83
N VAL A 80 4.79 -14.05 9.86
CA VAL A 80 4.63 -15.43 9.38
C VAL A 80 5.88 -16.28 9.63
N SER A 81 6.82 -15.78 10.43
CA SER A 81 8.11 -16.43 10.68
C SER A 81 7.97 -17.81 11.33
N GLY A 82 7.00 -17.98 12.23
CA GLY A 82 6.70 -19.25 12.88
C GLY A 82 5.74 -20.18 12.12
N LEU A 83 5.37 -19.86 10.88
CA LEU A 83 4.49 -20.71 10.06
C LEU A 83 5.31 -21.58 9.11
N ASP A 84 5.00 -22.86 9.00
CA ASP A 84 5.69 -23.73 8.04
C ASP A 84 5.40 -23.31 6.59
N MET A 85 4.15 -22.90 6.33
CA MET A 85 3.65 -22.59 5.00
C MET A 85 2.89 -21.26 4.98
N VAL A 86 3.08 -20.47 3.93
CA VAL A 86 2.44 -19.17 3.72
C VAL A 86 1.66 -19.18 2.41
N ARG A 87 0.34 -19.02 2.50
CA ARG A 87 -0.53 -18.92 1.32
C ARG A 87 -0.69 -17.46 0.94
N VAL A 88 -0.42 -17.12 -0.32
CA VAL A 88 -0.59 -15.77 -0.85
C VAL A 88 -1.46 -15.81 -2.10
N GLN A 89 -2.52 -14.99 -2.09
CA GLN A 89 -3.44 -14.83 -3.21
C GLN A 89 -3.15 -13.51 -3.93
N THR A 90 -2.99 -13.54 -5.26
CA THR A 90 -2.78 -12.35 -6.09
C THR A 90 -3.52 -12.45 -7.42
N ASP A 91 -3.50 -11.38 -8.21
CA ASP A 91 -3.82 -11.45 -9.63
C ASP A 91 -2.73 -12.20 -10.43
N GLU A 92 -2.87 -12.19 -11.76
CA GLU A 92 -1.96 -12.84 -12.70
C GLU A 92 -0.73 -11.99 -13.07
N LYS A 93 -0.37 -10.96 -12.28
CA LYS A 93 0.81 -10.14 -12.58
C LYS A 93 2.09 -10.98 -12.55
N LEU A 94 2.78 -11.00 -13.69
CA LEU A 94 3.98 -11.82 -13.95
C LEU A 94 5.10 -11.68 -12.90
N THR A 95 5.18 -10.56 -12.20
CA THR A 95 6.24 -10.31 -11.22
C THR A 95 5.99 -10.98 -9.87
N TYR A 96 4.74 -11.31 -9.52
CA TYR A 96 4.42 -11.82 -8.19
C TYR A 96 5.07 -13.17 -7.86
N PRO A 97 5.06 -14.20 -8.73
CA PRO A 97 5.62 -15.51 -8.37
C PRO A 97 7.07 -15.42 -7.87
N THR A 98 7.94 -14.72 -8.61
CA THR A 98 9.35 -14.56 -8.24
C THR A 98 9.52 -13.75 -6.95
N LEU A 99 8.75 -12.67 -6.78
CA LEU A 99 8.84 -11.81 -5.60
C LEU A 99 8.39 -12.55 -4.33
N LEU A 100 7.34 -13.36 -4.43
CA LEU A 100 6.82 -14.15 -3.32
C LEU A 100 7.77 -15.27 -2.91
N ARG A 101 8.33 -16.02 -3.87
CA ARG A 101 9.36 -17.03 -3.60
C ARG A 101 10.59 -16.42 -2.94
N SER A 102 11.03 -15.25 -3.42
CA SER A 102 12.15 -14.54 -2.83
C SER A 102 11.88 -14.03 -1.41
N ALA A 103 10.63 -13.67 -1.08
CA ALA A 103 10.28 -13.11 0.22
C ALA A 103 10.04 -14.17 1.30
N PHE A 104 9.35 -15.27 0.96
CA PHE A 104 8.91 -16.28 1.93
C PHE A 104 9.69 -17.60 1.84
N GLY A 105 10.43 -17.82 0.75
CA GLY A 105 11.11 -19.08 0.43
C GLY A 105 10.26 -19.97 -0.46
N GLU A 106 10.87 -20.57 -1.48
CA GLU A 106 10.17 -21.37 -2.50
C GLU A 106 9.43 -22.58 -1.92
N ALA A 107 10.05 -23.28 -0.97
CA ALA A 107 9.44 -24.44 -0.30
C ALA A 107 8.29 -24.07 0.66
N ARG A 108 8.19 -22.80 1.08
CA ARG A 108 7.22 -22.35 2.08
C ARG A 108 6.02 -21.63 1.49
N VAL A 109 6.14 -21.11 0.27
CA VAL A 109 5.09 -20.26 -0.32
C VAL A 109 4.16 -21.06 -1.21
N ILE A 110 2.86 -21.00 -0.92
CA ILE A 110 1.80 -21.41 -1.84
C ILE A 110 1.23 -20.16 -2.48
N HIS A 111 1.48 -19.98 -3.77
CA HIS A 111 0.99 -18.85 -4.54
C HIS A 111 -0.25 -19.24 -5.34
N GLU A 112 -1.39 -18.63 -5.03
CA GLU A 112 -2.64 -18.80 -5.76
C GLU A 112 -2.91 -17.55 -6.61
N GLN A 113 -3.05 -17.74 -7.92
CA GLN A 113 -3.35 -16.67 -8.87
C GLN A 113 -4.82 -16.70 -9.25
N THR A 114 -5.42 -15.53 -9.34
CA THR A 114 -6.83 -15.36 -9.72
C THR A 114 -6.93 -14.51 -10.96
N SER A 115 -7.57 -15.04 -12.00
CA SER A 115 -7.72 -14.31 -13.25
C SER A 115 -8.65 -13.10 -13.11
N SER A 116 -8.27 -12.03 -13.79
CA SER A 116 -9.06 -10.79 -13.86
C SER A 116 -10.40 -10.95 -14.58
N GLN A 117 -10.57 -12.03 -15.36
CA GLN A 117 -11.80 -12.34 -16.09
C GLN A 117 -12.86 -13.01 -15.21
N LEU A 118 -12.49 -13.52 -14.03
CA LEU A 118 -13.44 -14.14 -13.12
C LEU A 118 -14.45 -13.12 -12.61
N ALA A 119 -15.70 -13.58 -12.40
CA ALA A 119 -16.76 -12.73 -11.90
C ALA A 119 -16.36 -12.08 -10.56
N ARG A 120 -16.61 -10.77 -10.45
CA ARG A 120 -16.29 -9.97 -9.26
C ARG A 120 -17.38 -10.12 -8.21
N THR A 121 -17.52 -11.33 -7.68
CA THR A 121 -18.46 -11.66 -6.60
C THR A 121 -17.72 -11.79 -5.27
N VAL A 122 -18.48 -11.95 -4.18
CA VAL A 122 -17.92 -12.22 -2.84
C VAL A 122 -17.15 -13.55 -2.76
N ALA A 123 -17.39 -14.47 -3.69
CA ALA A 123 -16.70 -15.75 -3.79
C ALA A 123 -15.35 -15.65 -4.50
N ASN A 124 -15.03 -14.50 -5.12
CA ASN A 124 -13.75 -14.29 -5.77
C ASN A 124 -12.63 -14.27 -4.71
N PRO A 125 -11.53 -15.04 -4.87
CA PRO A 125 -10.41 -15.04 -3.91
C PRO A 125 -9.79 -13.65 -3.67
N LEU A 126 -9.86 -12.75 -4.65
CA LEU A 126 -9.38 -11.37 -4.53
C LEU A 126 -10.42 -10.40 -3.95
N PHE A 127 -11.65 -10.86 -3.66
CA PHE A 127 -12.67 -10.01 -3.05
C PHE A 127 -12.18 -9.30 -1.76
N PRO A 128 -11.47 -9.95 -0.82
CA PRO A 128 -10.96 -9.30 0.38
C PRO A 128 -10.06 -8.09 0.10
N ILE A 129 -9.12 -8.23 -0.84
CA ILE A 129 -8.19 -7.15 -1.18
C ILE A 129 -8.91 -6.07 -1.99
N ASN A 130 -9.70 -6.45 -2.99
CA ASN A 130 -10.47 -5.52 -3.82
C ASN A 130 -11.43 -4.66 -2.99
N GLN A 131 -12.11 -5.26 -2.01
CA GLN A 131 -12.96 -4.53 -1.07
C GLN A 131 -12.14 -3.57 -0.21
N THR A 132 -10.96 -3.99 0.27
CA THR A 132 -10.07 -3.13 1.05
C THR A 132 -9.59 -1.93 0.24
N GLU A 133 -9.21 -2.14 -1.02
CA GLU A 133 -8.83 -1.05 -1.91
C GLU A 133 -9.99 -0.12 -2.26
N ALA A 134 -11.20 -0.64 -2.42
CA ALA A 134 -12.39 0.17 -2.63
C ALA A 134 -12.64 1.10 -1.43
N ILE A 135 -12.55 0.55 -0.21
CA ILE A 135 -12.62 1.35 1.03
C ILE A 135 -11.49 2.38 1.09
N ALA A 136 -10.27 1.99 0.73
CA ALA A 136 -9.13 2.90 0.71
C ALA A 136 -9.38 4.08 -0.25
N ARG A 137 -9.88 3.83 -1.46
CA ARG A 137 -10.20 4.87 -2.45
C ARG A 137 -11.38 5.75 -2.04
N ASP A 138 -12.34 5.19 -1.32
CA ASP A 138 -13.48 5.95 -0.81
C ASP A 138 -13.02 6.96 0.25
N LEU A 139 -12.28 6.49 1.26
CA LEU A 139 -11.82 7.27 2.40
C LEU A 139 -10.62 8.17 2.10
N LEU A 140 -9.77 7.77 1.16
CA LEU A 140 -8.60 8.54 0.72
C LEU A 140 -8.81 8.98 -0.72
N GLY A 141 -9.45 10.14 -0.92
CA GLY A 141 -9.69 10.71 -2.25
C GLY A 141 -8.42 10.87 -3.11
N ARG A 142 -7.25 11.01 -2.47
CA ARG A 142 -5.90 11.02 -3.08
C ARG A 142 -5.53 9.73 -3.85
N LEU A 143 -6.24 8.63 -3.62
CA LEU A 143 -6.07 7.35 -4.32
C LEU A 143 -6.96 7.22 -5.56
N ARG A 144 -7.93 8.12 -5.73
CA ARG A 144 -8.77 8.13 -6.92
C ARG A 144 -7.96 8.66 -8.10
N ARG A 145 -8.03 7.95 -9.23
CA ARG A 145 -7.29 8.29 -10.46
C ARG A 145 -7.67 9.65 -11.06
N GLN A 146 -8.84 10.20 -10.72
CA GLN A 146 -9.30 11.53 -11.14
C GLN A 146 -9.80 12.27 -9.91
N SER A 147 -8.91 13.01 -9.27
CA SER A 147 -9.22 13.81 -8.09
C SER A 147 -8.30 15.01 -8.02
N TRP A 148 -8.81 16.09 -7.44
CA TRP A 148 -8.02 17.27 -7.11
C TRP A 148 -7.23 17.08 -5.80
N LEU A 149 -7.49 15.99 -5.07
CA LEU A 149 -6.92 15.68 -3.76
C LEU A 149 -5.56 14.97 -3.83
N ALA A 150 -4.83 15.09 -4.94
CA ALA A 150 -3.52 14.46 -5.10
C ALA A 150 -2.53 14.96 -4.04
N SER A 151 -1.75 14.05 -3.46
CA SER A 151 -0.82 14.41 -2.36
C SER A 151 0.37 15.25 -2.80
N LYS A 152 0.57 15.42 -4.12
CA LYS A 152 1.68 16.11 -4.80
C LYS A 152 3.07 15.48 -4.55
N LYS A 153 3.34 14.97 -3.35
CA LYS A 153 4.53 14.20 -2.99
C LYS A 153 4.13 12.85 -2.42
N ARG A 154 4.92 11.84 -2.75
CA ARG A 154 4.70 10.47 -2.30
C ARG A 154 4.70 10.29 -0.78
N CYS A 155 5.62 10.93 -0.06
CA CYS A 155 5.71 10.79 1.40
C CYS A 155 4.42 11.17 2.14
N PHE A 156 3.66 12.14 1.63
CA PHE A 156 2.36 12.52 2.20
C PHE A 156 1.25 11.53 1.85
N LEU A 157 1.37 10.84 0.71
CA LEU A 157 0.51 9.70 0.41
C LEU A 157 0.78 8.55 1.38
N ASP A 158 2.05 8.22 1.64
CA ASP A 158 2.43 7.18 2.60
C ASP A 158 1.94 7.50 4.01
N LEU A 159 2.02 8.76 4.44
CA LEU A 159 1.45 9.20 5.72
C LEU A 159 -0.06 8.92 5.79
N ALA A 160 -0.80 9.26 4.74
CA ALA A 160 -2.24 9.03 4.68
C ALA A 160 -2.59 7.53 4.66
N LEU A 161 -1.78 6.70 3.98
CA LEU A 161 -1.91 5.24 4.03
C LEU A 161 -1.68 4.72 5.45
N GLN A 162 -0.69 5.24 6.19
CA GLN A 162 -0.45 4.86 7.58
C GLN A 162 -1.62 5.21 8.50
N TYR A 163 -2.23 6.40 8.33
CA TYR A 163 -3.44 6.75 9.06
C TYR A 163 -4.60 5.80 8.74
N LEU A 164 -4.82 5.48 7.46
CA LEU A 164 -5.85 4.54 7.04
C LEU A 164 -5.63 3.15 7.66
N MET A 165 -4.41 2.61 7.58
CA MET A 165 -4.06 1.31 8.15
C MET A 165 -4.32 1.28 9.65
N THR A 166 -3.82 2.29 10.36
CA THR A 166 -3.97 2.39 11.81
C THR A 166 -5.44 2.45 12.21
N TRP A 167 -6.21 3.35 11.60
CA TRP A 167 -7.62 3.48 11.89
C TRP A 167 -8.41 2.22 11.54
N LYS A 168 -8.18 1.64 10.35
CA LYS A 168 -8.91 0.46 9.88
C LYS A 168 -8.60 -0.78 10.70
N ASN A 169 -7.35 -0.94 11.13
CA ASN A 169 -6.91 -2.11 11.87
C ASN A 169 -7.25 -2.04 13.35
N LEU A 170 -7.08 -0.86 13.97
CA LEU A 170 -7.05 -0.73 15.43
C LEU A 170 -8.35 -0.14 16.02
N ILE A 171 -9.07 0.69 15.27
CA ILE A 171 -10.25 1.42 15.76
C ILE A 171 -11.54 0.90 15.12
N LYS A 172 -11.60 0.85 13.79
CA LYS A 172 -12.82 0.50 13.07
C LYS A 172 -13.09 -1.01 13.13
N PRO A 173 -14.32 -1.45 13.46
CA PRO A 173 -14.71 -2.85 13.31
C PRO A 173 -14.45 -3.40 11.92
N ARG A 174 -14.24 -4.72 11.81
CA ARG A 174 -13.91 -5.36 10.52
C ARG A 174 -14.99 -5.06 9.47
N PHE A 175 -16.26 -5.27 9.84
CA PHE A 175 -17.46 -4.94 9.07
C PHE A 175 -18.48 -4.21 9.96
N ASN A 176 -19.49 -3.55 9.36
CA ASN A 176 -20.52 -2.82 10.10
C ASN A 176 -21.33 -3.69 11.08
N ARG A 177 -21.45 -5.00 10.78
CA ARG A 177 -22.12 -5.98 11.65
C ARG A 177 -21.22 -6.53 12.76
N ASP A 178 -19.90 -6.39 12.63
CA ASP A 178 -18.94 -6.91 13.59
C ASP A 178 -18.75 -5.89 14.71
N LYS A 179 -18.44 -6.36 15.92
CA LYS A 179 -18.05 -5.51 17.05
C LYS A 179 -16.52 -5.42 17.23
N ALA A 180 -15.79 -6.37 16.67
CA ALA A 180 -14.34 -6.49 16.80
C ALA A 180 -13.59 -5.89 15.61
N THR A 181 -12.39 -5.37 15.86
CA THR A 181 -11.51 -4.80 14.83
C THR A 181 -10.69 -5.89 14.11
N PRO A 182 -10.14 -5.61 12.92
CA PRO A 182 -9.21 -6.52 12.25
C PRO A 182 -8.04 -6.96 13.14
N ALA A 183 -7.49 -6.06 13.97
CA ALA A 183 -6.41 -6.41 14.89
C ALA A 183 -6.84 -7.40 15.98
N GLN A 184 -8.10 -7.34 16.44
CA GLN A 184 -8.63 -8.35 17.37
C GLN A 184 -8.81 -9.70 16.67
N PHE A 185 -9.34 -9.73 15.45
CA PHE A 185 -9.44 -10.97 14.68
C PHE A 185 -8.08 -11.60 14.37
N ALA A 186 -7.05 -10.77 14.18
CA ALA A 186 -5.67 -11.22 14.00
C ALA A 186 -4.97 -11.58 15.32
N GLY A 187 -5.61 -11.37 16.48
CA GLY A 187 -5.05 -11.68 17.80
C GLY A 187 -4.04 -10.67 18.35
N PHE A 188 -3.85 -9.51 17.69
CA PHE A 188 -2.91 -8.48 18.15
C PHE A 188 -3.44 -7.63 19.29
N LEU A 189 -4.76 -7.52 19.44
CA LEU A 189 -5.41 -6.73 20.48
C LEU A 189 -6.57 -7.51 21.10
N GLN A 190 -6.82 -7.25 22.39
CA GLN A 190 -7.98 -7.81 23.09
C GLN A 190 -9.22 -6.93 22.95
N ARG A 191 -9.05 -5.61 22.74
CA ARG A 191 -10.12 -4.63 22.54
C ARG A 191 -9.78 -3.63 21.44
N PRO A 192 -10.78 -2.93 20.86
CA PRO A 192 -10.52 -1.78 20.00
C PRO A 192 -9.74 -0.70 20.75
N LEU A 193 -8.86 -0.01 20.02
CA LEU A 193 -8.27 1.24 20.51
C LEU A 193 -9.20 2.42 20.24
N THR A 194 -9.09 3.42 21.09
CA THR A 194 -9.73 4.72 20.91
C THR A 194 -8.86 5.65 20.05
N TYR A 195 -9.46 6.71 19.53
CA TYR A 195 -8.71 7.75 18.80
C TYR A 195 -7.59 8.36 19.65
N SER A 196 -7.85 8.62 20.94
CA SER A 196 -6.87 9.19 21.86
C SER A 196 -5.69 8.25 22.12
N GLU A 197 -5.92 6.94 22.18
CA GLU A 197 -4.83 5.96 22.35
C GLU A 197 -3.93 5.83 21.12
N VAL A 198 -4.50 6.07 19.93
CA VAL A 198 -3.79 6.01 18.65
C VAL A 198 -3.06 7.32 18.34
N LEU A 199 -3.71 8.46 18.57
CA LEU A 199 -3.18 9.79 18.24
C LEU A 199 -2.40 10.42 19.40
N GLY A 200 -2.56 9.89 20.61
CA GLY A 200 -1.84 10.36 21.79
C GLY A 200 -0.34 10.19 21.62
N TRP A 201 0.42 11.16 22.12
CA TRP A 201 1.88 11.06 22.14
C TRP A 201 2.30 9.94 23.09
N ARG A 202 2.93 8.90 22.53
CA ARG A 202 3.30 7.67 23.23
C ARG A 202 4.81 7.62 23.44
N GLN A 203 5.29 8.10 24.59
CA GLN A 203 6.71 8.04 24.94
C GLN A 203 7.23 6.60 24.98
N ASP A 204 6.40 5.63 25.40
CA ASP A 204 6.68 4.19 25.44
C ASP A 204 6.98 3.60 24.05
N GLN A 205 6.42 4.18 23.00
CA GLN A 205 6.65 3.70 21.64
C GLN A 205 7.93 4.29 21.02
N GLY A 206 8.54 5.32 21.61
CA GLY A 206 9.76 5.96 21.13
C GLY A 206 9.71 6.25 19.62
N ARG A 207 10.68 5.72 18.85
CA ARG A 207 10.75 5.85 17.38
C ARG A 207 9.61 5.14 16.62
N ARG A 208 8.82 4.30 17.28
CA ARG A 208 7.68 3.56 16.71
C ARG A 208 6.35 4.27 16.90
N SER A 209 6.31 5.36 17.68
CA SER A 209 5.13 6.23 17.72
C SER A 209 4.81 6.66 16.30
N ILE A 210 3.52 6.66 15.93
CA ILE A 210 3.07 7.11 14.61
C ILE A 210 3.70 8.49 14.39
N PRO A 211 4.65 8.62 13.44
CA PRO A 211 5.28 9.91 13.22
C PRO A 211 4.17 10.83 12.72
N THR A 212 3.89 11.92 13.43
CA THR A 212 3.04 13.00 12.92
C THR A 212 3.65 13.64 11.66
N CYS A 213 4.88 13.29 11.31
CA CYS A 213 5.55 13.67 10.09
C CYS A 213 6.40 12.49 9.59
N PRO A 214 6.29 12.04 8.31
CA PRO A 214 7.28 11.16 7.73
C PRO A 214 8.60 11.88 7.89
N ARG A 215 9.53 11.30 8.65
CA ARG A 215 10.90 11.82 8.74
C ARG A 215 11.40 11.78 7.32
N ALA A 216 11.36 12.95 6.71
CA ALA A 216 11.57 13.05 5.31
C ALA A 216 12.94 12.44 5.04
N VAL A 217 12.97 11.67 3.96
CA VAL A 217 14.11 11.62 3.06
C VAL A 217 14.33 13.07 2.57
N LEU A 218 14.68 13.98 3.48
CA LEU A 218 15.42 15.18 3.18
C LEU A 218 16.84 14.65 3.10
N GLY A 219 17.33 14.48 1.87
CA GLY A 219 18.76 14.38 1.68
C GLY A 219 19.45 15.57 2.37
N PRO A 220 20.73 15.46 2.70
CA PRO A 220 21.49 16.59 3.20
C PRO A 220 21.41 17.71 2.15
N GLY A 221 20.73 18.81 2.48
CA GLY A 221 20.71 20.02 1.66
C GLY A 221 19.35 20.41 1.09
N VAL A 222 18.39 20.81 1.93
CA VAL A 222 17.50 21.93 1.62
C VAL A 222 17.04 22.58 2.94
N TYR A 223 17.95 23.27 3.63
CA TYR A 223 17.63 24.39 4.53
C TYR A 223 18.86 25.31 4.57
N ALA A 224 18.97 26.12 3.52
CA ALA A 224 19.76 27.34 3.51
C ALA A 224 18.92 28.38 2.75
N ALA A 225 18.17 29.17 3.53
CA ALA A 225 17.55 30.47 3.28
C ALA A 225 16.35 30.61 4.22
#